data_AF-A0A1N6DQ16-F1
#
_entry.id   AF-A0A1N6DQ16-F1
#
_cell.length_a   1.000
_cell.length_b   1.000
_cell.length_c   1.000
_cell.angle_alpha   90.00
_cell.angle_beta   90.00
_cell.angle_gamma   90.00
#
_symmetry.space_group_name_H-M   'P 1'
#
loop_
_entity.id
_entity.type
_entity.pdbx_description
1 polymer ?
#
loop_
_entity_poly.entity_id
_entity_poly.type
_entity_poly.pdbx_seq_one_letter_code
_entity_poly.pdbx_strand_id
1 'polypeptide(L)'
;MGVHVKIDGVAEWDVAGLQLTEDATPVDPSSSFGGAGDFSFSIPANVDAKLIVGLPVEVVDTVLGVTRGVIAAVGMVGDDVRAQCTTRLVPLVADRNAALHVGTVESYLTYVFGLCDVTTGVVFDPSIADIEVTAVGWSGNVWLQVKQFCIAYQVEVAVVGTDIVVRPLRGQRASRVDESAFEWGMDGTGRSQTVESWYYETTPVTDAVLVGRTANVISSLGAGEVYEFQVDLDCSLSSVEQPVAMDSVAYSEASASVYSVRDRLDNPVDASYWVKQGGSVSVSIADDTRSITVKVTGCLDATLAPYRLVGTRVVHGQDVEYSTLRVLGSGLAFKRKLYSMPACVDGSATVEVGCEVDNDFITSWAHAHSLLLWAAVRYGSPQIRVSGQAVLGAGAGARILDDFTEYRVRTVSRGPSGEASYEAEWDTTLGDLDAVWGEQNIGEFNDAHSTIGPYNVRPLTT
;
A
#
# COMPACT_ATOMS: atom_id res chain seq x y z
N MET A 1 30.99 14.16 -21.83
CA MET A 1 29.93 13.33 -21.21
C MET A 1 29.23 12.62 -22.34
N GLY A 2 29.07 11.30 -22.23
CA GLY A 2 28.42 10.49 -23.25
C GLY A 2 27.36 9.63 -22.61
N VAL A 3 26.25 9.44 -23.32
CA VAL A 3 25.18 8.52 -22.94
C VAL A 3 25.20 7.40 -23.95
N HIS A 4 25.42 6.18 -23.46
CA HIS A 4 25.42 4.98 -24.28
C HIS A 4 24.14 4.20 -24.01
N VAL A 5 23.41 3.85 -25.06
CA VAL A 5 22.13 3.15 -24.98
C VAL A 5 22.26 1.80 -25.66
N LYS A 6 21.85 0.75 -24.95
CA LYS A 6 21.76 -0.61 -25.45
C LYS A 6 20.32 -1.08 -25.42
N ILE A 7 19.77 -1.39 -26.60
CA ILE A 7 18.43 -1.98 -26.73
C ILE A 7 18.60 -3.46 -27.08
N ASP A 8 18.03 -4.33 -26.26
CA ASP A 8 18.24 -5.77 -26.39
C ASP A 8 17.76 -6.29 -27.75
N GLY A 9 18.61 -7.10 -28.40
CA GLY A 9 18.31 -7.70 -29.71
C GLY A 9 18.28 -6.75 -30.91
N VAL A 10 18.60 -5.45 -30.76
CA VAL A 10 18.54 -4.48 -31.86
C VAL A 10 19.91 -3.86 -32.16
N ALA A 11 20.32 -2.85 -31.39
CA ALA A 11 21.60 -2.17 -31.59
C ALA A 11 22.00 -1.38 -30.33
N GLU A 12 23.18 -0.77 -30.42
CA GLU A 12 23.75 0.13 -29.43
C GLU A 12 23.97 1.50 -30.08
N TRP A 13 23.72 2.58 -29.34
CA TRP A 13 23.85 3.96 -29.80
C TRP A 13 24.54 4.82 -28.77
N ASP A 14 25.34 5.77 -29.23
CA ASP A 14 25.71 6.93 -28.42
C ASP A 14 24.71 8.06 -28.70
N VAL A 15 24.03 8.53 -27.66
CA VAL A 15 22.97 9.54 -27.77
C VAL A 15 23.40 10.87 -27.17
N ALA A 16 22.80 11.96 -27.66
CA ALA A 16 23.16 13.31 -27.25
C ALA A 16 22.80 13.64 -25.80
N GLY A 17 21.86 12.90 -25.20
CA GLY A 17 21.57 13.00 -23.78
C GLY A 17 20.38 12.17 -23.34
N LEU A 18 20.22 12.13 -22.02
CA LEU A 18 19.16 11.43 -21.29
C LEU A 18 18.30 12.45 -20.56
N GLN A 19 16.99 12.24 -20.58
CA GLN A 19 16.08 12.87 -19.63
C GLN A 19 15.57 11.80 -18.67
N LEU A 20 15.76 12.00 -17.36
CA LEU A 20 15.39 11.04 -16.32
C LEU A 20 14.57 11.75 -15.25
N THR A 21 13.40 11.22 -14.92
CA THR A 21 12.57 11.69 -13.82
C THR A 21 12.45 10.60 -12.76
N GLU A 22 12.88 10.92 -11.55
CA GLU A 22 12.83 10.08 -10.36
C GLU A 22 11.87 10.71 -9.36
N ASP A 23 10.98 9.88 -8.79
CA ASP A 23 10.12 10.28 -7.69
C ASP A 23 10.45 9.47 -6.44
N ALA A 24 10.36 10.11 -5.29
CA ALA A 24 10.49 9.47 -4.00
C ALA A 24 9.17 8.81 -3.59
N THR A 25 9.23 7.72 -2.83
CA THR A 25 8.02 7.20 -2.17
C THR A 25 7.45 8.25 -1.22
N PRO A 26 6.11 8.32 -1.08
CA PRO A 26 5.49 9.32 -0.21
C PRO A 26 5.81 9.01 1.26
N VAL A 27 5.97 10.08 2.04
CA VAL A 27 6.07 10.04 3.51
C VAL A 27 4.81 10.56 4.18
N ASP A 28 4.07 11.38 3.45
CA ASP A 28 2.80 11.92 3.86
C ASP A 28 1.73 10.84 3.71
N PRO A 29 1.08 10.43 4.81
CA PRO A 29 0.09 9.36 4.79
C PRO A 29 -1.19 9.70 4.02
N SER A 30 -1.43 10.98 3.75
CA SER A 30 -2.53 11.44 2.89
C SER A 30 -2.18 11.44 1.40
N SER A 31 -0.90 11.23 1.05
CA SER A 31 -0.40 11.43 -0.30
C SER A 31 -0.26 10.12 -1.05
N SER A 32 -0.87 10.07 -2.23
CA SER A 32 -0.64 9.02 -3.23
C SER A 32 0.49 9.36 -4.21
N PHE A 33 1.26 10.41 -3.93
CA PHE A 33 2.36 10.87 -4.77
C PHE A 33 3.44 9.79 -5.00
N GLY A 34 4.24 9.95 -6.05
CA GLY A 34 5.33 9.05 -6.40
C GLY A 34 4.95 8.14 -7.57
N GLY A 35 5.52 8.43 -8.73
CA GLY A 35 5.49 7.56 -9.90
C GLY A 35 6.46 6.40 -9.77
N ALA A 36 6.38 5.46 -10.71
CA ALA A 36 7.37 4.39 -10.86
C ALA A 36 8.61 4.86 -11.64
N GLY A 37 8.79 6.17 -11.83
CA GLY A 37 9.86 6.78 -12.61
C GLY A 37 9.77 6.54 -14.12
N ASP A 38 10.33 7.47 -14.88
CA ASP A 38 10.45 7.39 -16.34
C ASP A 38 11.74 8.01 -16.83
N PHE A 39 12.15 7.62 -18.03
CA PHE A 39 13.28 8.25 -18.72
C PHE A 39 13.09 8.21 -20.22
N SER A 40 13.78 9.10 -20.92
CA SER A 40 13.72 9.17 -22.38
C SER A 40 15.02 9.64 -22.99
N PHE A 41 15.27 9.19 -24.21
CA PHE A 41 16.42 9.56 -25.03
C PHE A 41 16.00 9.60 -26.50
N SER A 42 16.84 10.18 -27.34
CA SER A 42 16.64 10.25 -28.79
C SER A 42 17.71 9.44 -29.50
N ILE A 43 17.29 8.61 -30.46
CA ILE A 43 18.17 7.89 -31.39
C ILE A 43 17.88 8.35 -32.83
N PRO A 44 18.84 8.23 -33.76
CA PRO A 44 18.59 8.53 -35.17
C PRO A 44 17.44 7.69 -35.73
N ALA A 45 16.57 8.28 -36.54
CA ALA A 45 15.48 7.53 -37.18
C ALA A 45 16.03 6.46 -38.14
N ASN A 46 15.62 5.20 -37.94
CA ASN A 46 15.86 4.11 -38.86
C ASN A 46 14.63 3.19 -38.96
N VAL A 47 14.69 2.18 -39.83
CA VAL A 47 13.56 1.26 -40.07
C VAL A 47 13.19 0.47 -38.81
N ASP A 48 14.19 0.10 -38.01
CA ASP A 48 14.01 -0.76 -36.84
C ASP A 48 13.58 0.03 -35.59
N ALA A 49 13.78 1.34 -35.55
CA ALA A 49 13.43 2.21 -34.42
C ALA A 49 11.92 2.23 -34.13
N LYS A 50 11.07 1.80 -35.07
CA LYS A 50 9.62 1.62 -34.86
C LYS A 50 9.27 0.31 -34.17
N LEU A 51 10.19 -0.65 -34.15
CA LEU A 51 9.98 -2.01 -33.65
C LEU A 51 10.54 -2.21 -32.23
N ILE A 52 11.11 -1.16 -31.62
CA ILE A 52 11.78 -1.26 -30.31
C ILE A 52 10.82 -1.16 -29.11
N VAL A 53 9.53 -0.86 -29.33
CA VAL A 53 8.54 -0.79 -28.25
C VAL A 53 8.40 -2.17 -27.59
N GLY A 54 8.44 -2.20 -26.26
CA GLY A 54 8.38 -3.41 -25.43
C GLY A 54 9.74 -4.06 -25.20
N LEU A 55 10.82 -3.59 -25.84
CA LEU A 55 12.15 -4.15 -25.63
C LEU A 55 12.81 -3.61 -24.36
N PRO A 56 13.59 -4.45 -23.65
CA PRO A 56 14.46 -4.00 -22.57
C PRO A 56 15.51 -3.01 -23.08
N VAL A 57 15.80 -2.00 -22.28
CA VAL A 57 16.84 -1.01 -22.56
C VAL A 57 17.73 -0.80 -21.34
N GLU A 58 19.02 -0.69 -21.60
CA GLU A 58 20.03 -0.26 -20.64
C GLU A 58 20.66 1.05 -21.13
N VAL A 59 20.70 2.05 -20.27
CA VAL A 59 21.31 3.35 -20.53
C VAL A 59 22.49 3.49 -19.57
N VAL A 60 23.68 3.73 -20.11
CA VAL A 60 24.90 4.00 -19.36
C VAL A 60 25.27 5.46 -19.57
N ASP A 61 25.10 6.27 -18.53
CA ASP A 61 25.49 7.67 -18.48
C ASP A 61 26.76 7.81 -17.63
N THR A 62 27.77 8.53 -18.15
CA THR A 62 29.04 8.73 -17.45
C THR A 62 28.93 9.46 -16.10
N VAL A 63 27.83 10.20 -15.87
CA VAL A 63 27.55 10.98 -14.66
C VAL A 63 26.47 10.30 -13.82
N LEU A 64 25.38 9.87 -14.46
CA LEU A 64 24.19 9.33 -13.76
C LEU A 64 24.28 7.83 -13.48
N GLY A 65 25.26 7.14 -14.04
CA GLY A 65 25.43 5.70 -13.90
C GLY A 65 24.55 4.92 -14.87
N VAL A 66 24.09 3.74 -14.43
CA VAL A 66 23.36 2.81 -15.30
C VAL A 66 21.89 2.81 -14.95
N THR A 67 20.99 3.05 -15.90
CA THR A 67 19.54 2.94 -15.74
C THR A 67 18.99 1.84 -16.64
N ARG A 68 18.08 1.02 -16.12
CA ARG A 68 17.41 -0.04 -16.89
C ARG A 68 15.89 0.13 -16.90
N GLY A 69 15.30 -0.28 -18.01
CA GLY A 69 13.86 -0.15 -18.20
C GLY A 69 13.33 -0.91 -19.40
N VAL A 70 12.11 -0.56 -19.77
CA VAL A 70 11.45 -1.05 -20.99
C VAL A 70 10.98 0.14 -21.80
N ILE A 71 11.12 0.08 -23.12
CA ILE A 71 10.64 1.13 -24.01
C ILE A 71 9.11 1.04 -24.10
N ALA A 72 8.41 1.98 -23.48
CA ALA A 72 6.95 1.99 -23.42
C ALA A 72 6.34 2.62 -24.69
N ALA A 73 7.00 3.62 -25.26
CA ALA A 73 6.54 4.29 -26.47
C ALA A 73 7.71 4.86 -27.28
N VAL A 74 7.49 5.04 -28.58
CA VAL A 74 8.41 5.74 -29.47
C VAL A 74 7.65 6.78 -30.29
N GLY A 75 8.26 7.94 -30.50
CA GLY A 75 7.69 9.01 -31.31
C GLY A 75 8.76 9.68 -32.15
N MET A 76 8.41 10.04 -33.40
CA MET A 76 9.33 10.77 -34.26
C MET A 76 9.35 12.26 -33.86
N VAL A 77 10.55 12.83 -33.70
CA VAL A 77 10.77 14.24 -33.38
C VAL A 77 11.86 14.77 -34.31
N GLY A 78 11.45 15.49 -35.36
CA GLY A 78 12.38 15.87 -36.44
C GLY A 78 12.87 14.62 -37.18
N ASP A 79 14.20 14.49 -37.29
CA ASP A 79 14.89 13.34 -37.91
C ASP A 79 15.27 12.24 -36.89
N ASP A 80 14.92 12.42 -35.62
CA ASP A 80 15.18 11.47 -34.55
C ASP A 80 13.91 10.72 -34.12
N VAL A 81 14.11 9.58 -33.46
CA VAL A 81 13.08 8.85 -32.72
C VAL A 81 13.35 9.03 -31.24
N ARG A 82 12.39 9.65 -30.55
CA ARG A 82 12.37 9.75 -29.09
C ARG A 82 11.74 8.49 -28.51
N ALA A 83 12.51 7.75 -27.72
CA ALA A 83 12.03 6.62 -26.94
C ALA A 83 11.64 7.10 -25.54
N GLN A 84 10.41 6.77 -25.12
CA GLN A 84 9.93 6.92 -23.74
C GLN A 84 9.99 5.57 -23.05
N CYS A 85 10.69 5.53 -21.93
CA CYS A 85 11.02 4.32 -21.20
C CYS A 85 10.51 4.40 -19.77
N THR A 86 10.18 3.25 -19.23
CA THR A 86 9.75 3.08 -17.85
C THR A 86 10.83 2.39 -17.04
N THR A 87 10.95 2.69 -15.74
CA THR A 87 11.94 2.02 -14.89
C THR A 87 11.52 0.60 -14.49
N ARG A 88 12.39 -0.09 -13.76
CA ARG A 88 12.15 -1.42 -13.17
C ARG A 88 11.00 -1.47 -12.16
N LEU A 89 10.47 -0.34 -11.69
CA LEU A 89 9.30 -0.29 -10.80
C LEU A 89 7.97 -0.37 -11.55
N VAL A 90 7.93 -0.14 -12.86
CA VAL A 90 6.65 -0.13 -13.61
C VAL A 90 5.88 -1.45 -13.59
N PRO A 91 6.49 -2.64 -13.53
CA PRO A 91 5.74 -3.89 -13.31
C PRO A 91 4.89 -3.89 -12.03
N LEU A 92 5.24 -3.07 -11.02
CA LEU A 92 4.45 -2.90 -9.80
C LEU A 92 3.19 -2.06 -10.04
N VAL A 93 3.07 -1.35 -11.16
CA VAL A 93 1.84 -0.61 -11.54
C VAL A 93 0.85 -1.58 -12.19
N ALA A 94 0.51 -2.64 -11.47
CA ALA A 94 -0.41 -3.69 -11.91
C ALA A 94 -1.31 -4.12 -10.76
N ASP A 95 -2.52 -4.56 -11.08
CA ASP A 95 -3.43 -5.12 -10.09
C ASP A 95 -3.08 -6.58 -9.80
N ARG A 96 -2.95 -6.93 -8.52
CA ARG A 96 -2.67 -8.29 -8.03
C ARG A 96 -3.47 -8.59 -6.78
N ASN A 97 -3.49 -9.86 -6.42
CA ASN A 97 -4.05 -10.36 -5.17
C ASN A 97 -2.91 -10.81 -4.28
N ALA A 98 -2.80 -10.20 -3.11
CA ALA A 98 -1.86 -10.60 -2.07
C ALA A 98 -2.61 -11.37 -0.99
N ALA A 99 -2.09 -12.54 -0.67
CA ALA A 99 -2.49 -13.28 0.52
C ALA A 99 -2.00 -12.58 1.78
N LEU A 100 -2.59 -12.97 2.90
CA LEU A 100 -2.12 -12.62 4.23
C LEU A 100 -0.64 -12.97 4.42
N HIS A 101 0.12 -12.06 5.03
CA HIS A 101 1.55 -12.23 5.25
C HIS A 101 1.95 -11.88 6.68
N VAL A 102 2.74 -12.75 7.30
CA VAL A 102 3.38 -12.52 8.60
C VAL A 102 4.86 -12.87 8.44
N GLY A 103 5.74 -11.90 8.72
CA GLY A 103 7.18 -12.08 8.51
C GLY A 103 7.93 -10.78 8.80
N THR A 104 8.92 -10.48 7.96
CA THR A 104 9.72 -9.24 8.02
C THR A 104 9.49 -8.36 6.79
N VAL A 105 9.98 -7.11 6.82
CA VAL A 105 9.99 -6.18 5.67
C VAL A 105 10.55 -6.83 4.42
N GLU A 106 11.72 -7.47 4.52
CA GLU A 106 12.35 -8.15 3.38
C GLU A 106 11.46 -9.26 2.83
N SER A 107 10.93 -10.12 3.69
CA SER A 107 10.07 -11.23 3.27
C SER A 107 8.77 -10.74 2.61
N TYR A 108 8.20 -9.65 3.12
CA TYR A 108 6.94 -9.08 2.62
C TYR A 108 7.14 -8.43 1.26
N LEU A 109 8.12 -7.53 1.13
CA LEU A 109 8.38 -6.85 -0.14
C LEU A 109 8.90 -7.81 -1.21
N THR A 110 9.68 -8.83 -0.83
CA THR A 110 10.06 -9.91 -1.78
C THR A 110 8.84 -10.67 -2.28
N TYR A 111 7.89 -11.00 -1.40
CA TYR A 111 6.62 -11.61 -1.77
C TYR A 111 5.82 -10.73 -2.73
N VAL A 112 5.62 -9.45 -2.38
CA VAL A 112 4.83 -8.49 -3.17
C VAL A 112 5.47 -8.19 -4.52
N PHE A 113 6.79 -8.00 -4.59
CA PHE A 113 7.51 -7.83 -5.85
C PHE A 113 7.45 -9.09 -6.73
N GLY A 114 7.48 -10.27 -6.10
CA GLY A 114 7.28 -11.55 -6.77
C GLY A 114 5.92 -11.68 -7.48
N LEU A 115 4.85 -11.06 -6.96
CA LEU A 115 3.53 -11.03 -7.64
C LEU A 115 3.57 -10.32 -9.00
N CYS A 116 4.58 -9.48 -9.22
CA CYS A 116 4.80 -8.72 -10.46
C CYS A 116 6.05 -9.18 -11.23
N ASP A 117 6.54 -10.40 -10.95
CA ASP A 117 7.73 -10.98 -11.58
C ASP A 117 9.03 -10.17 -11.35
N VAL A 118 9.06 -9.32 -10.32
CA VAL A 118 10.26 -8.57 -9.91
C VAL A 118 11.00 -9.39 -8.84
N THR A 119 11.86 -10.29 -9.29
CA THR A 119 12.52 -11.30 -8.41
C THR A 119 14.03 -11.13 -8.26
N THR A 120 14.65 -10.19 -8.97
CA THR A 120 16.10 -10.00 -9.00
C THR A 120 16.48 -8.52 -8.87
N GLY A 121 17.72 -8.23 -8.45
CA GLY A 121 18.21 -6.86 -8.31
C GLY A 121 17.33 -6.03 -7.37
N VAL A 122 16.93 -6.63 -6.26
CA VAL A 122 16.28 -5.97 -5.13
C VAL A 122 17.25 -6.07 -3.96
N VAL A 123 17.61 -4.93 -3.39
CA VAL A 123 18.60 -4.83 -2.31
C VAL A 123 17.92 -4.22 -1.09
N PHE A 124 18.00 -4.92 0.03
CA PHE A 124 17.47 -4.46 1.31
C PHE A 124 18.59 -3.94 2.20
N ASP A 125 18.39 -2.77 2.79
CA ASP A 125 19.25 -2.28 3.85
C ASP A 125 19.08 -3.16 5.11
N PRO A 126 20.18 -3.70 5.70
CA PRO A 126 20.09 -4.59 6.85
C PRO A 126 19.40 -3.99 8.07
N SER A 127 19.37 -2.67 8.22
CA SER A 127 18.76 -2.00 9.38
C SER A 127 17.23 -2.07 9.40
N ILE A 128 16.59 -2.38 8.28
CA ILE A 128 15.13 -2.49 8.16
C ILE A 128 14.65 -3.88 7.74
N ALA A 129 15.53 -4.72 7.20
CA ALA A 129 15.18 -6.02 6.61
C ALA A 129 14.41 -6.92 7.59
N ASP A 130 14.80 -6.89 8.87
CA ASP A 130 14.27 -7.75 9.95
C ASP A 130 13.09 -7.13 10.72
N ILE A 131 12.61 -5.93 10.36
CA ILE A 131 11.44 -5.32 11.03
C ILE A 131 10.21 -6.20 10.79
N GLU A 132 9.51 -6.57 11.86
CA GLU A 132 8.34 -7.45 11.79
C GLU A 132 7.16 -6.79 11.06
N VAL A 133 6.56 -7.56 10.16
CA VAL A 133 5.41 -7.18 9.34
C VAL A 133 4.26 -8.14 9.57
N THR A 134 3.08 -7.57 9.82
CA THR A 134 1.80 -8.27 9.79
C THR A 134 0.90 -7.53 8.81
N ALA A 135 0.62 -8.18 7.67
CA ALA A 135 -0.18 -7.61 6.60
C ALA A 135 -1.38 -8.51 6.32
N VAL A 136 -2.57 -7.91 6.34
CA VAL A 136 -3.79 -8.54 5.83
C VAL A 136 -3.72 -8.66 4.31
N GLY A 137 -4.39 -9.66 3.76
CA GLY A 137 -4.51 -9.79 2.31
C GLY A 137 -5.31 -8.64 1.68
N TRP A 138 -5.06 -8.42 0.39
CA TRP A 138 -5.62 -7.33 -0.39
C TRP A 138 -5.69 -7.66 -1.87
N SER A 139 -6.55 -6.95 -2.59
CA SER A 139 -6.60 -6.95 -4.05
C SER A 139 -6.52 -5.51 -4.56
N GLY A 140 -5.66 -5.27 -5.55
CA GLY A 140 -5.51 -3.94 -6.16
C GLY A 140 -4.10 -3.64 -6.65
N ASN A 141 -3.81 -2.36 -6.86
CA ASN A 141 -2.57 -1.90 -7.46
C ASN A 141 -1.37 -2.12 -6.53
N VAL A 142 -0.39 -2.90 -6.97
CA VAL A 142 0.78 -3.28 -6.15
C VAL A 142 1.62 -2.06 -5.75
N TRP A 143 1.85 -1.10 -6.66
CA TRP A 143 2.63 0.09 -6.35
C TRP A 143 1.95 0.97 -5.31
N LEU A 144 0.62 1.10 -5.35
CA LEU A 144 -0.13 1.81 -4.31
C LEU A 144 0.05 1.15 -2.94
N GLN A 145 -0.01 -0.18 -2.88
CA GLN A 145 0.19 -0.96 -1.66
C GLN A 145 1.63 -0.83 -1.14
N VAL A 146 2.64 -0.86 -2.02
CA VAL A 146 4.04 -0.61 -1.65
C VAL A 146 4.21 0.80 -1.09
N LYS A 147 3.53 1.81 -1.64
CA LYS A 147 3.56 3.17 -1.09
C LYS A 147 2.91 3.25 0.29
N GLN A 148 1.75 2.62 0.49
CA GLN A 148 1.11 2.52 1.81
C GLN A 148 2.01 1.81 2.82
N PHE A 149 2.70 0.75 2.39
CA PHE A 149 3.69 0.04 3.21
C PHE A 149 4.86 0.96 3.60
N CYS A 150 5.42 1.69 2.63
CA CYS A 150 6.52 2.64 2.87
C CYS A 150 6.16 3.70 3.92
N ILE A 151 4.94 4.24 3.83
CA ILE A 151 4.41 5.21 4.80
C ILE A 151 4.32 4.58 6.19
N ALA A 152 3.73 3.38 6.31
CA ALA A 152 3.50 2.74 7.61
C ALA A 152 4.80 2.33 8.30
N TYR A 153 5.78 1.82 7.54
CA TYR A 153 7.05 1.32 8.07
C TYR A 153 8.18 2.35 8.02
N GLN A 154 7.92 3.57 7.54
CA GLN A 154 8.92 4.63 7.37
C GLN A 154 10.15 4.15 6.59
N VAL A 155 9.90 3.43 5.50
CA VAL A 155 10.92 2.94 4.56
C VAL A 155 10.76 3.61 3.20
N GLU A 156 11.78 3.50 2.38
CA GLU A 156 11.80 4.02 1.02
C GLU A 156 12.15 2.92 0.03
N VAL A 157 11.46 2.93 -1.11
CA VAL A 157 11.78 2.11 -2.29
C VAL A 157 12.19 3.04 -3.41
N ALA A 158 13.39 2.86 -3.94
CA ALA A 158 13.92 3.68 -5.03
C ALA A 158 14.68 2.80 -6.03
N VAL A 159 14.81 3.29 -7.28
CA VAL A 159 15.73 2.69 -8.25
C VAL A 159 17.07 3.40 -8.09
N VAL A 160 18.13 2.64 -7.80
CA VAL A 160 19.51 3.15 -7.71
C VAL A 160 20.37 2.32 -8.64
N GLY A 161 20.81 2.94 -9.72
CA GLY A 161 21.50 2.24 -10.78
C GLY A 161 20.61 1.15 -11.39
N THR A 162 21.09 -0.09 -11.38
CA THR A 162 20.33 -1.24 -11.90
C THR A 162 19.39 -1.87 -10.89
N ASP A 163 19.48 -1.52 -9.61
CA ASP A 163 18.80 -2.22 -8.52
C ASP A 163 17.64 -1.41 -7.94
N ILE A 164 16.62 -2.13 -7.47
CA ILE A 164 15.60 -1.58 -6.59
C ILE A 164 16.15 -1.65 -5.17
N VAL A 165 16.33 -0.51 -4.53
CA VAL A 165 16.86 -0.42 -3.17
C VAL A 165 15.71 -0.11 -2.22
N VAL A 166 15.60 -0.93 -1.17
CA VAL A 166 14.71 -0.71 -0.04
C VAL A 166 15.57 -0.30 1.15
N ARG A 167 15.31 0.88 1.71
CA ARG A 167 16.19 1.49 2.74
C ARG A 167 15.40 2.30 3.77
N PRO A 168 15.99 2.65 4.92
CA PRO A 168 15.38 3.59 5.86
C PRO A 168 15.07 4.92 5.19
N LEU A 169 13.94 5.51 5.57
CA LEU A 169 13.65 6.88 5.22
C LEU A 169 14.70 7.82 5.84
N ARG A 170 15.02 8.94 5.16
CA ARG A 170 15.92 10.02 5.66
C ARG A 170 17.39 9.64 5.82
N GLY A 171 17.80 8.46 5.36
CA GLY A 171 19.20 7.99 5.45
C GLY A 171 20.17 8.66 4.49
N GLN A 172 19.68 9.32 3.43
CA GLN A 172 20.51 9.96 2.40
C GLN A 172 20.44 11.48 2.50
N ARG A 173 21.59 12.14 2.28
CA ARG A 173 21.67 13.60 2.12
C ARG A 173 22.25 13.94 0.76
N ALA A 174 21.61 14.88 0.06
CA ALA A 174 22.12 15.46 -1.17
C ALA A 174 22.82 16.80 -0.84
N SER A 175 24.01 17.01 -1.41
CA SER A 175 24.62 18.33 -1.43
C SER A 175 24.11 19.11 -2.64
N ARG A 176 23.81 20.40 -2.44
CA ARG A 176 23.52 21.35 -3.50
C ARG A 176 24.83 21.96 -3.98
N VAL A 177 25.39 21.42 -5.06
CA VAL A 177 26.61 21.97 -5.69
C VAL A 177 26.21 22.70 -6.96
N ASP A 178 26.85 23.84 -7.20
CA ASP A 178 26.64 24.69 -8.37
C ASP A 178 25.15 25.02 -8.62
N GLU A 179 24.45 25.36 -7.54
CA GLU A 179 23.04 25.72 -7.60
C GLU A 179 22.86 27.02 -8.39
N SER A 180 22.19 26.92 -9.55
CA SER A 180 21.96 28.05 -10.46
C SER A 180 20.65 28.77 -10.18
N ALA A 181 19.70 28.09 -9.54
CA ALA A 181 18.42 28.64 -9.12
C ALA A 181 17.95 27.97 -7.83
N PHE A 182 17.39 28.78 -6.92
CA PHE A 182 16.73 28.33 -5.71
C PHE A 182 15.48 29.17 -5.47
N GLU A 183 14.36 28.50 -5.28
CA GLU A 183 13.07 29.10 -5.00
C GLU A 183 12.45 28.42 -3.77
N TRP A 184 11.78 29.21 -2.93
CA TRP A 184 11.03 28.69 -1.80
C TRP A 184 9.65 29.33 -1.76
N GLY A 185 8.67 28.55 -1.33
CA GLY A 185 7.29 28.98 -1.13
C GLY A 185 6.76 28.45 0.19
N MET A 186 5.85 29.21 0.79
CA MET A 186 5.21 28.85 2.06
C MET A 186 3.70 29.03 1.92
N ASP A 187 2.94 28.00 2.30
CA ASP A 187 1.48 27.99 2.19
C ASP A 187 0.83 27.61 3.53
N GLY A 188 -0.02 28.50 4.04
CA GLY A 188 -0.76 28.30 5.30
C GLY A 188 -2.22 27.85 5.11
N THR A 189 -2.69 27.64 3.87
CA THR A 189 -4.11 27.42 3.55
C THR A 189 -4.61 25.99 3.85
N GLY A 190 -3.71 25.05 4.13
CA GLY A 190 -4.02 23.65 4.44
C GLY A 190 -3.97 23.29 5.93
N ARG A 191 -3.89 24.27 6.84
CA ARG A 191 -3.80 24.00 8.28
C ARG A 191 -5.11 23.44 8.85
N SER A 192 -5.01 22.46 9.74
CA SER A 192 -6.17 21.80 10.35
C SER A 192 -6.12 21.73 11.87
N GLN A 193 -7.26 21.46 12.51
CA GLN A 193 -7.33 21.30 13.98
C GLN A 193 -6.91 19.90 14.42
N THR A 194 -7.27 18.89 13.63
CA THR A 194 -6.97 17.48 13.92
C THR A 194 -6.44 16.76 12.68
N VAL A 195 -5.81 15.63 12.94
CA VAL A 195 -5.44 14.60 11.96
C VAL A 195 -5.89 13.25 12.49
N GLU A 196 -6.30 12.35 11.61
CA GLU A 196 -6.92 11.10 11.98
C GLU A 196 -6.29 9.93 11.24
N SER A 197 -6.19 8.78 11.92
CA SER A 197 -5.73 7.53 11.35
C SER A 197 -6.59 6.39 11.85
N TRP A 198 -7.02 5.55 10.92
CA TRP A 198 -7.51 4.23 11.23
C TRP A 198 -6.33 3.31 11.52
N TYR A 199 -6.52 2.40 12.47
CA TYR A 199 -5.62 1.28 12.71
C TYR A 199 -6.40 -0.01 12.91
N TYR A 200 -5.77 -1.10 12.56
CA TYR A 200 -6.36 -2.42 12.42
C TYR A 200 -5.74 -3.36 13.44
N GLU A 201 -6.29 -3.42 14.66
CA GLU A 201 -5.77 -4.34 15.67
C GLU A 201 -5.94 -5.78 15.19
N THR A 202 -4.83 -6.42 14.83
CA THR A 202 -4.83 -7.78 14.31
C THR A 202 -4.66 -8.79 15.43
N THR A 203 -5.39 -9.90 15.36
CA THR A 203 -5.23 -11.05 16.26
C THR A 203 -5.30 -12.34 15.44
N PRO A 204 -4.32 -13.25 15.57
CA PRO A 204 -4.39 -14.56 14.92
C PRO A 204 -5.64 -15.31 15.38
N VAL A 205 -6.34 -15.90 14.43
CA VAL A 205 -7.50 -16.75 14.68
C VAL A 205 -7.28 -18.12 14.05
N THR A 206 -7.67 -19.16 14.78
CA THR A 206 -7.57 -20.55 14.34
C THR A 206 -8.94 -21.18 14.50
N ASP A 207 -9.43 -21.79 13.43
CA ASP A 207 -10.72 -22.50 13.39
C ASP A 207 -11.88 -21.66 13.94
N ALA A 208 -11.86 -20.36 13.66
CA ALA A 208 -12.88 -19.43 14.11
C ALA A 208 -14.13 -19.54 13.23
N VAL A 209 -15.30 -19.43 13.86
CA VAL A 209 -16.58 -19.47 13.14
C VAL A 209 -16.75 -18.19 12.33
N LEU A 210 -16.63 -18.31 11.00
CA LEU A 210 -16.79 -17.23 10.02
C LEU A 210 -18.26 -16.99 9.69
N VAL A 211 -18.99 -18.09 9.44
CA VAL A 211 -20.42 -18.06 9.16
C VAL A 211 -21.15 -18.62 10.37
N GLY A 212 -21.80 -17.69 11.08
CA GLY A 212 -22.49 -17.98 12.32
C GLY A 212 -23.99 -18.22 12.17
N ARG A 213 -24.65 -18.27 13.33
CA ARG A 213 -26.06 -18.64 13.51
C ARG A 213 -27.04 -17.62 12.92
N THR A 214 -26.56 -16.40 12.72
CA THR A 214 -27.28 -15.23 12.22
C THR A 214 -27.00 -14.94 10.74
N ALA A 215 -26.17 -15.76 10.08
CA ALA A 215 -25.90 -15.61 8.65
C ALA A 215 -27.17 -15.77 7.81
N ASN A 216 -27.14 -15.28 6.58
CA ASN A 216 -28.23 -15.38 5.62
C ASN A 216 -28.80 -16.81 5.59
N VAL A 217 -30.02 -16.95 6.09
CA VAL A 217 -30.72 -18.22 6.13
C VAL A 217 -31.15 -18.56 4.70
N ILE A 218 -30.63 -19.67 4.17
CA ILE A 218 -31.12 -20.20 2.91
C ILE A 218 -32.48 -20.84 3.18
N SER A 219 -33.52 -20.05 2.91
CA SER A 219 -34.90 -20.37 3.25
C SER A 219 -35.64 -21.15 2.16
N SER A 220 -35.09 -21.24 0.94
CA SER A 220 -35.61 -22.05 -0.16
C SER A 220 -34.53 -22.27 -1.22
N LEU A 221 -34.37 -23.52 -1.66
CA LEU A 221 -33.47 -23.93 -2.74
C LEU A 221 -34.12 -25.05 -3.56
N GLY A 222 -34.29 -24.85 -4.86
CA GLY A 222 -34.86 -25.82 -5.78
C GLY A 222 -33.97 -27.03 -6.01
N ALA A 223 -34.54 -28.07 -6.63
CA ALA A 223 -33.78 -29.26 -7.00
C ALA A 223 -32.76 -28.95 -8.12
N GLY A 224 -31.49 -29.27 -7.90
CA GLY A 224 -30.39 -28.90 -8.79
C GLY A 224 -30.11 -27.40 -8.90
N GLU A 225 -30.80 -26.56 -8.14
CA GLU A 225 -30.57 -25.11 -8.14
C GLU A 225 -29.20 -24.80 -7.53
N VAL A 226 -28.48 -23.86 -8.13
CA VAL A 226 -27.22 -23.34 -7.59
C VAL A 226 -27.47 -21.93 -7.08
N TYR A 227 -27.20 -21.73 -5.78
CA TYR A 227 -27.30 -20.44 -5.11
C TYR A 227 -25.92 -20.03 -4.60
N GLU A 228 -25.48 -18.82 -4.94
CA GLU A 228 -24.19 -18.26 -4.55
C GLU A 228 -24.39 -16.94 -3.82
N PHE A 229 -23.67 -16.73 -2.72
CA PHE A 229 -23.63 -15.46 -2.00
C PHE A 229 -22.26 -15.23 -1.37
N GLN A 230 -21.90 -13.96 -1.22
CA GLN A 230 -20.67 -13.52 -0.59
C GLN A 230 -20.93 -13.13 0.87
N VAL A 231 -19.96 -13.41 1.74
CA VAL A 231 -19.96 -12.99 3.13
C VAL A 231 -18.69 -12.19 3.38
N ASP A 232 -18.83 -10.92 3.75
CA ASP A 232 -17.72 -10.07 4.16
C ASP A 232 -17.35 -10.36 5.62
N LEU A 233 -16.05 -10.32 5.91
CA LEU A 233 -15.49 -10.73 7.19
C LEU A 233 -14.61 -9.62 7.77
N ASP A 234 -14.65 -9.49 9.10
CA ASP A 234 -13.70 -8.68 9.86
C ASP A 234 -12.37 -9.44 10.09
N CYS A 235 -11.94 -10.23 9.11
CA CYS A 235 -10.70 -10.99 9.13
C CYS A 235 -10.17 -11.24 7.72
N SER A 236 -8.85 -11.38 7.59
CA SER A 236 -8.20 -11.86 6.38
C SER A 236 -7.85 -13.34 6.58
N LEU A 237 -8.30 -14.19 5.67
CA LEU A 237 -8.19 -15.64 5.78
C LEU A 237 -6.95 -16.18 5.06
N SER A 238 -6.31 -17.17 5.69
CA SER A 238 -5.31 -18.02 5.04
C SER A 238 -5.86 -19.41 4.68
N SER A 239 -6.92 -19.85 5.35
CA SER A 239 -7.59 -21.12 5.05
C SER A 239 -9.04 -21.13 5.50
N VAL A 240 -9.86 -21.91 4.81
CA VAL A 240 -11.26 -22.20 5.16
C VAL A 240 -11.50 -23.70 5.07
N GLU A 241 -12.24 -24.25 6.03
CA GLU A 241 -12.63 -25.66 6.02
C GLU A 241 -13.92 -25.85 5.19
N GLN A 242 -13.97 -26.90 4.36
CA GLN A 242 -15.15 -27.18 3.55
C GLN A 242 -16.28 -27.76 4.41
N PRO A 243 -17.50 -27.20 4.35
CA PRO A 243 -18.61 -27.70 5.14
C PRO A 243 -19.02 -29.12 4.76
N VAL A 244 -19.24 -29.97 5.76
CA VAL A 244 -19.73 -31.35 5.56
C VAL A 244 -21.20 -31.46 5.93
N ALA A 245 -21.98 -32.17 5.10
CA ALA A 245 -23.39 -32.45 5.39
C ALA A 245 -23.51 -33.34 6.64
N MET A 246 -24.40 -32.96 7.55
CA MET A 246 -24.80 -33.72 8.73
C MET A 246 -26.31 -33.85 8.80
N ASP A 247 -26.79 -34.94 9.41
CA ASP A 247 -28.24 -35.18 9.59
C ASP A 247 -28.88 -34.11 10.49
N SER A 248 -28.09 -33.53 11.40
CA SER A 248 -28.50 -32.39 12.22
C SER A 248 -27.28 -31.60 12.67
N VAL A 249 -27.42 -30.28 12.76
CA VAL A 249 -26.42 -29.38 13.35
C VAL A 249 -27.05 -28.65 14.52
N ALA A 250 -26.43 -28.75 15.70
CA ALA A 250 -26.93 -28.09 16.90
C ALA A 250 -26.77 -26.57 16.83
N TYR A 251 -27.63 -25.83 17.54
CA TYR A 251 -27.48 -24.37 17.67
C TYR A 251 -26.11 -24.00 18.24
N SER A 252 -25.59 -24.77 19.20
CA SER A 252 -24.30 -24.52 19.85
C SER A 252 -23.08 -24.90 19.03
N GLU A 253 -23.24 -25.55 17.88
CA GLU A 253 -22.12 -26.07 17.09
C GLU A 253 -21.19 -24.93 16.63
N ALA A 254 -19.88 -25.16 16.83
CA ALA A 254 -18.81 -24.21 16.57
C ALA A 254 -17.44 -24.90 16.41
N SER A 255 -17.40 -26.24 16.33
CA SER A 255 -16.16 -27.04 16.35
C SER A 255 -15.79 -27.63 14.99
N ALA A 256 -16.69 -27.55 14.01
CA ALA A 256 -16.47 -28.05 12.65
C ALA A 256 -17.28 -27.25 11.63
N SER A 257 -16.80 -27.22 10.40
CA SER A 257 -17.56 -26.71 9.26
C SER A 257 -18.59 -27.73 8.82
N VAL A 258 -19.86 -27.44 9.11
CA VAL A 258 -20.97 -28.39 8.93
C VAL A 258 -22.24 -27.67 8.48
N TYR A 259 -23.16 -28.42 7.89
CA TYR A 259 -24.51 -27.94 7.62
C TYR A 259 -25.50 -29.10 7.67
N SER A 260 -26.77 -28.81 7.91
CA SER A 260 -27.86 -29.79 7.79
C SER A 260 -28.99 -29.21 6.95
N VAL A 261 -29.70 -30.08 6.25
CA VAL A 261 -30.72 -29.70 5.27
C VAL A 261 -32.09 -30.22 5.70
N ARG A 262 -33.13 -29.43 5.47
CA ARG A 262 -34.53 -29.83 5.59
C ARG A 262 -35.24 -29.79 4.25
N ASP A 263 -36.23 -30.66 4.08
CA ASP A 263 -37.08 -30.72 2.90
C ASP A 263 -38.27 -29.74 2.97
N ARG A 264 -39.12 -29.76 1.95
CA ARG A 264 -40.34 -28.92 1.85
C ARG A 264 -41.37 -29.14 2.95
N LEU A 265 -41.29 -30.26 3.66
CA LEU A 265 -42.17 -30.62 4.78
C LEU A 265 -41.47 -30.38 6.14
N ASP A 266 -40.31 -29.71 6.12
CA ASP A 266 -39.46 -29.43 7.28
C ASP A 266 -38.88 -30.70 7.95
N ASN A 267 -38.87 -31.84 7.26
CA ASN A 267 -38.21 -33.04 7.76
C ASN A 267 -36.70 -32.96 7.52
N PRO A 268 -35.86 -33.49 8.45
CA PRO A 268 -34.44 -33.65 8.20
C PRO A 268 -34.17 -34.53 6.98
N VAL A 269 -33.27 -34.09 6.10
CA VAL A 269 -32.76 -34.88 4.98
C VAL A 269 -31.49 -35.61 5.43
N ASP A 270 -31.44 -36.93 5.25
CA ASP A 270 -30.24 -37.73 5.53
C ASP A 270 -29.04 -37.20 4.74
N ALA A 271 -27.92 -36.95 5.42
CA ALA A 271 -26.75 -36.35 4.82
C ALA A 271 -26.16 -37.20 3.68
N SER A 272 -26.19 -38.54 3.84
CA SER A 272 -25.71 -39.44 2.81
C SER A 272 -26.60 -39.41 1.57
N TYR A 273 -27.92 -39.27 1.76
CA TYR A 273 -28.88 -39.08 0.67
C TYR A 273 -28.65 -37.75 -0.05
N TRP A 274 -28.54 -36.65 0.68
CA TRP A 274 -28.29 -35.31 0.13
C TRP A 274 -27.10 -35.30 -0.83
N VAL A 275 -25.95 -35.82 -0.36
CA VAL A 275 -24.71 -35.87 -1.14
C VAL A 275 -24.83 -36.83 -2.34
N LYS A 276 -25.44 -38.00 -2.16
CA LYS A 276 -25.68 -38.96 -3.27
C LYS A 276 -26.56 -38.39 -4.37
N GLN A 277 -27.49 -37.51 -4.03
CA GLN A 277 -28.37 -36.82 -4.97
C GLN A 277 -27.74 -35.53 -5.55
N GLY A 278 -26.43 -35.32 -5.36
CA GLY A 278 -25.70 -34.19 -5.94
C GLY A 278 -25.82 -32.87 -5.17
N GLY A 279 -26.45 -32.87 -3.99
CA GLY A 279 -26.51 -31.70 -3.14
C GLY A 279 -25.15 -31.43 -2.47
N SER A 280 -24.76 -30.16 -2.37
CA SER A 280 -23.48 -29.77 -1.77
C SER A 280 -23.47 -28.33 -1.25
N VAL A 281 -22.55 -28.05 -0.33
CA VAL A 281 -22.10 -26.71 0.03
C VAL A 281 -20.60 -26.67 -0.17
N SER A 282 -20.09 -25.65 -0.85
CA SER A 282 -18.66 -25.40 -1.00
C SER A 282 -18.35 -23.93 -0.71
N VAL A 283 -17.18 -23.69 -0.14
CA VAL A 283 -16.74 -22.33 0.24
C VAL A 283 -15.39 -22.04 -0.40
N SER A 284 -15.21 -20.83 -0.91
CA SER A 284 -13.92 -20.34 -1.39
C SER A 284 -13.60 -18.98 -0.79
N ILE A 285 -12.32 -18.75 -0.49
CA ILE A 285 -11.82 -17.43 -0.09
C ILE A 285 -11.80 -16.54 -1.33
N ALA A 286 -12.31 -15.31 -1.22
CA ALA A 286 -12.26 -14.33 -2.29
C ALA A 286 -10.84 -13.78 -2.48
N ASP A 287 -10.60 -13.11 -3.60
CA ASP A 287 -9.29 -12.57 -3.98
C ASP A 287 -8.73 -11.54 -2.98
N ASP A 288 -9.61 -10.83 -2.27
CA ASP A 288 -9.24 -9.88 -1.22
C ASP A 288 -8.88 -10.54 0.12
N THR A 289 -9.09 -11.85 0.25
CA THR A 289 -9.00 -12.66 1.47
C THR A 289 -9.94 -12.27 2.62
N ARG A 290 -10.76 -11.24 2.44
CA ARG A 290 -11.65 -10.65 3.47
C ARG A 290 -13.10 -11.02 3.25
N SER A 291 -13.41 -11.68 2.16
CA SER A 291 -14.71 -12.29 1.94
C SER A 291 -14.59 -13.77 1.59
N ILE A 292 -15.67 -14.49 1.82
CA ILE A 292 -15.84 -15.85 1.29
C ILE A 292 -17.03 -15.90 0.35
N THR A 293 -16.92 -16.72 -0.68
CA THR A 293 -18.05 -17.09 -1.54
C THR A 293 -18.58 -18.43 -1.09
N VAL A 294 -19.86 -18.49 -0.74
CA VAL A 294 -20.58 -19.71 -0.38
C VAL A 294 -21.44 -20.11 -1.57
N LYS A 295 -21.22 -21.33 -2.07
CA LYS A 295 -21.99 -21.94 -3.15
C LYS A 295 -22.78 -23.12 -2.60
N VAL A 296 -24.09 -23.09 -2.77
CA VAL A 296 -24.99 -24.16 -2.35
C VAL A 296 -25.69 -24.74 -3.58
N THR A 297 -25.58 -26.05 -3.75
CA THR A 297 -26.23 -26.79 -4.82
C THR A 297 -27.31 -27.68 -4.24
N GLY A 298 -28.55 -27.51 -4.70
CA GLY A 298 -29.69 -28.32 -4.31
C GLY A 298 -29.57 -29.74 -4.84
N CYS A 299 -29.99 -30.73 -4.07
CA CYS A 299 -29.99 -32.10 -4.58
C CYS A 299 -31.03 -32.28 -5.69
N LEU A 300 -30.85 -33.27 -6.57
CA LEU A 300 -31.61 -33.42 -7.81
C LEU A 300 -33.06 -33.91 -7.63
N ASP A 301 -33.43 -34.33 -6.42
CA ASP A 301 -34.77 -34.83 -6.15
C ASP A 301 -35.79 -33.69 -6.05
N ALA A 302 -36.63 -33.54 -7.07
CA ALA A 302 -37.68 -32.51 -7.09
C ALA A 302 -38.83 -32.77 -6.11
N THR A 303 -38.95 -33.97 -5.55
CA THR A 303 -40.09 -34.34 -4.69
C THR A 303 -39.94 -33.85 -3.24
N LEU A 304 -38.70 -33.62 -2.80
CA LEU A 304 -38.35 -33.09 -1.49
C LEU A 304 -38.07 -31.57 -1.52
N ALA A 305 -37.82 -31.00 -2.71
CA ALA A 305 -37.61 -29.57 -2.88
C ALA A 305 -38.89 -28.74 -2.57
N PRO A 306 -38.76 -27.48 -2.09
CA PRO A 306 -37.52 -26.76 -1.84
C PRO A 306 -36.77 -27.23 -0.58
N TYR A 307 -35.46 -27.11 -0.64
CA TYR A 307 -34.52 -27.40 0.45
C TYR A 307 -34.21 -26.15 1.26
N ARG A 308 -33.90 -26.33 2.54
CA ARG A 308 -33.60 -25.24 3.48
C ARG A 308 -32.41 -25.63 4.36
N LEU A 309 -31.49 -24.70 4.60
CA LEU A 309 -30.36 -24.91 5.53
C LEU A 309 -30.70 -24.29 6.89
N VAL A 310 -31.70 -24.88 7.56
CA VAL A 310 -32.24 -24.37 8.82
C VAL A 310 -32.37 -25.44 9.89
N GLY A 311 -32.20 -25.01 11.13
CA GLY A 311 -32.50 -25.76 12.34
C GLY A 311 -33.51 -24.98 13.18
N THR A 312 -34.18 -25.68 14.10
CA THR A 312 -35.20 -25.10 14.97
C THR A 312 -34.76 -25.23 16.42
N ARG A 313 -34.96 -24.19 17.23
CA ARG A 313 -34.75 -24.23 18.69
C ARG A 313 -35.89 -23.54 19.42
N VAL A 314 -36.15 -23.97 20.65
CA VAL A 314 -37.16 -23.33 21.50
C VAL A 314 -36.53 -22.16 22.26
N VAL A 315 -37.06 -20.95 22.09
CA VAL A 315 -36.72 -19.75 22.87
C VAL A 315 -38.00 -19.19 23.46
N HIS A 316 -38.08 -19.07 24.79
CA HIS A 316 -39.29 -18.61 25.51
C HIS A 316 -40.58 -19.37 25.10
N GLY A 317 -40.47 -20.67 24.84
CA GLY A 317 -41.62 -21.50 24.43
C GLY A 317 -42.09 -21.27 23.00
N GLN A 318 -41.29 -20.60 22.16
CA GLN A 318 -41.53 -20.43 20.72
C GLN A 318 -40.41 -21.10 19.93
N ASP A 319 -40.78 -21.73 18.81
CA ASP A 319 -39.81 -22.27 17.86
C ASP A 319 -39.20 -21.12 17.05
N VAL A 320 -37.87 -21.02 17.10
CA VAL A 320 -37.07 -20.02 16.40
C VAL A 320 -36.10 -20.74 15.48
N GLU A 321 -36.17 -20.40 14.20
CA GLU A 321 -35.23 -20.92 13.20
C GLU A 321 -33.85 -20.28 13.32
N TYR A 322 -32.83 -21.02 12.92
CA TYR A 322 -31.46 -20.52 12.80
C TYR A 322 -30.76 -21.18 11.61
N SER A 323 -29.76 -20.51 11.04
CA SER A 323 -28.93 -21.09 9.98
C SER A 323 -28.12 -22.27 10.54
N THR A 324 -28.14 -23.41 9.85
CA THR A 324 -27.32 -24.60 10.22
C THR A 324 -25.92 -24.54 9.65
N LEU A 325 -25.66 -23.66 8.68
CA LEU A 325 -24.35 -23.53 8.08
C LEU A 325 -23.33 -22.99 9.10
N ARG A 326 -22.27 -23.76 9.33
CA ARG A 326 -21.07 -23.37 10.05
C ARG A 326 -19.90 -23.47 9.08
N VAL A 327 -19.11 -22.40 9.04
CA VAL A 327 -17.87 -22.35 8.28
C VAL A 327 -16.80 -21.89 9.24
N LEU A 328 -15.76 -22.69 9.41
CA LEU A 328 -14.59 -22.37 10.21
C LEU A 328 -13.44 -21.97 9.28
N GLY A 329 -12.61 -21.04 9.76
CA GLY A 329 -11.42 -20.64 9.04
C GLY A 329 -10.34 -20.11 9.97
N SER A 330 -9.14 -19.99 9.40
CA SER A 330 -7.95 -19.51 10.10
C SER A 330 -7.35 -18.33 9.33
N GLY A 331 -6.73 -17.39 10.06
CA GLY A 331 -6.22 -16.16 9.48
C GLY A 331 -5.90 -15.09 10.53
N LEU A 332 -6.06 -13.82 10.18
CA LEU A 332 -5.93 -12.67 11.07
C LEU A 332 -7.26 -11.93 11.15
N ALA A 333 -7.91 -11.97 12.31
CA ALA A 333 -9.01 -11.07 12.60
C ALA A 333 -8.47 -9.66 12.82
N PHE A 334 -9.21 -8.64 12.38
CA PHE A 334 -8.84 -7.25 12.59
C PHE A 334 -10.01 -6.44 13.14
N LYS A 335 -9.69 -5.49 14.01
CA LYS A 335 -10.67 -4.50 14.48
C LYS A 335 -10.22 -3.10 14.08
N ARG A 336 -10.99 -2.49 13.18
CA ARG A 336 -10.79 -1.11 12.74
C ARG A 336 -11.13 -0.15 13.89
N LYS A 337 -10.18 0.71 14.25
CA LYS A 337 -10.32 1.74 15.29
C LYS A 337 -9.82 3.09 14.78
N LEU A 338 -10.55 4.15 15.09
CA LEU A 338 -10.13 5.52 14.79
C LEU A 338 -9.26 6.06 15.91
N TYR A 339 -8.13 6.64 15.55
CA TYR A 339 -7.33 7.47 16.44
C TYR A 339 -7.25 8.89 15.86
N SER A 340 -7.57 9.87 16.69
CA SER A 340 -7.59 11.30 16.32
C SER A 340 -6.59 12.05 17.20
N MET A 341 -5.77 12.90 16.57
CA MET A 341 -4.74 13.68 17.23
C MET A 341 -4.90 15.17 16.90
N PRO A 342 -4.79 16.09 17.88
CA PRO A 342 -4.74 17.52 17.62
C PRO A 342 -3.49 17.90 16.82
N ALA A 343 -3.64 18.72 15.77
CA ALA A 343 -2.56 19.32 15.00
C ALA A 343 -2.09 20.68 15.58
N CYS A 344 -2.54 21.02 16.80
CA CYS A 344 -2.12 22.21 17.54
C CYS A 344 -2.38 23.56 16.84
N VAL A 345 -3.39 23.62 15.97
CA VAL A 345 -3.91 24.90 15.42
C VAL A 345 -5.14 25.31 16.22
N ASP A 346 -5.25 26.60 16.52
CA ASP A 346 -6.42 27.15 17.18
C ASP A 346 -7.65 27.15 16.23
N GLY A 347 -8.79 27.66 16.71
CA GLY A 347 -10.01 27.77 15.90
C GLY A 347 -9.90 28.67 14.65
N SER A 348 -8.72 29.21 14.34
CA SER A 348 -8.45 29.90 13.07
C SER A 348 -8.21 28.95 11.89
N ALA A 349 -8.04 27.65 12.14
CA ALA A 349 -7.94 26.65 11.08
C ALA A 349 -9.21 26.65 10.22
N THR A 350 -9.02 26.70 8.90
CA THR A 350 -10.09 26.62 7.90
C THR A 350 -10.61 25.19 7.69
N VAL A 351 -9.87 24.20 8.21
CA VAL A 351 -10.15 22.77 8.08
C VAL A 351 -10.21 22.13 9.46
N GLU A 352 -11.23 21.32 9.71
CA GLU A 352 -11.38 20.58 10.98
C GLU A 352 -10.40 19.40 11.01
N VAL A 353 -10.55 18.46 10.07
CA VAL A 353 -9.68 17.28 9.90
C VAL A 353 -8.80 17.48 8.67
N GLY A 354 -7.47 17.56 8.86
CA GLY A 354 -6.52 17.85 7.79
C GLY A 354 -6.24 16.66 6.87
N CYS A 355 -6.14 15.48 7.48
CA CYS A 355 -6.09 14.22 6.77
C CYS A 355 -6.76 13.11 7.58
N GLU A 356 -7.38 12.19 6.86
CA GLU A 356 -7.80 10.89 7.37
C GLU A 356 -6.95 9.82 6.68
N VAL A 357 -6.17 9.09 7.47
CA VAL A 357 -5.28 8.04 7.00
C VAL A 357 -5.98 6.71 7.16
N ASP A 358 -6.22 6.03 6.04
CA ASP A 358 -6.71 4.66 6.03
C ASP A 358 -5.69 3.74 5.36
N ASN A 359 -4.98 2.97 6.18
CA ASN A 359 -3.86 2.15 5.75
C ASN A 359 -3.83 0.86 6.57
N ASP A 360 -4.05 -0.27 5.89
CA ASP A 360 -4.13 -1.60 6.48
C ASP A 360 -2.83 -2.07 7.16
N PHE A 361 -1.69 -1.47 6.84
CA PHE A 361 -0.40 -1.76 7.48
C PHE A 361 -0.26 -1.13 8.88
N ILE A 362 -1.17 -0.23 9.26
CA ILE A 362 -1.19 0.38 10.59
C ILE A 362 -1.95 -0.56 11.53
N THR A 363 -1.26 -1.53 12.13
CA THR A 363 -1.89 -2.60 12.92
C THR A 363 -1.98 -2.33 14.42
N SER A 364 -1.45 -1.21 14.90
CA SER A 364 -1.44 -0.88 16.32
C SER A 364 -1.64 0.61 16.59
N TRP A 365 -2.11 0.92 17.81
CA TRP A 365 -2.19 2.30 18.27
C TRP A 365 -0.82 3.00 18.26
N ALA A 366 0.25 2.29 18.63
CA ALA A 366 1.59 2.87 18.65
C ALA A 366 2.06 3.27 17.24
N HIS A 367 1.80 2.43 16.22
CA HIS A 367 2.08 2.77 14.83
C HIS A 367 1.26 3.99 14.37
N ALA A 368 -0.06 3.99 14.65
CA ALA A 368 -0.92 5.12 14.33
C ALA A 368 -0.45 6.41 15.02
N HIS A 369 -0.03 6.32 16.28
CA HIS A 369 0.46 7.46 17.04
C HIS A 369 1.73 8.05 16.43
N SER A 370 2.73 7.23 16.13
CA SER A 370 3.96 7.69 15.49
C SER A 370 3.72 8.33 14.12
N LEU A 371 2.81 7.78 13.31
CA LEU A 371 2.46 8.34 12.02
C LEU A 371 1.71 9.68 12.15
N LEU A 372 0.75 9.77 13.08
CA LEU A 372 -0.02 10.99 13.29
C LEU A 372 0.81 12.12 13.90
N LEU A 373 1.90 11.85 14.61
CA LEU A 373 2.82 12.92 15.03
C LEU A 373 3.39 13.65 13.80
N TRP A 374 3.78 12.92 12.76
CA TRP A 374 4.24 13.52 11.50
C TRP A 374 3.15 14.32 10.79
N ALA A 375 1.97 13.73 10.67
CA ALA A 375 0.83 14.40 10.05
C ALA A 375 0.44 15.67 10.82
N ALA A 376 0.38 15.60 12.16
CA ALA A 376 0.02 16.72 13.02
C ALA A 376 0.96 17.92 12.83
N VAL A 377 2.27 17.68 12.71
CA VAL A 377 3.23 18.77 12.46
C VAL A 377 3.02 19.39 11.07
N ARG A 378 2.81 18.55 10.05
CA ARG A 378 2.58 18.98 8.65
C ARG A 378 1.30 19.78 8.48
N TYR A 379 0.22 19.36 9.12
CA TYR A 379 -1.08 20.03 9.06
C TYR A 379 -1.24 21.12 10.15
N GLY A 380 -0.35 21.15 11.13
CA GLY A 380 -0.29 22.18 12.17
C GLY A 380 0.47 23.44 11.77
N SER A 381 1.35 23.30 10.78
CA SER A 381 2.30 24.34 10.37
C SER A 381 2.05 24.76 8.92
N PRO A 382 2.47 25.97 8.51
CA PRO A 382 2.50 26.31 7.09
C PRO A 382 3.47 25.38 6.35
N GLN A 383 3.06 24.90 5.17
CA GLN A 383 3.85 24.00 4.36
C GLN A 383 4.90 24.77 3.59
N ILE A 384 6.17 24.43 3.79
CA ILE A 384 7.29 25.01 3.04
C ILE A 384 7.70 24.04 1.94
N ARG A 385 7.80 24.56 0.71
CA ARG A 385 8.31 23.86 -0.46
C ARG A 385 9.52 24.61 -0.99
N VAL A 386 10.53 23.86 -1.43
CA VAL A 386 11.70 24.42 -2.08
C VAL A 386 11.89 23.73 -3.43
N SER A 387 12.36 24.47 -4.41
CA SER A 387 12.71 23.96 -5.73
C SER A 387 13.96 24.64 -6.22
N GLY A 388 14.75 23.94 -7.03
CA GLY A 388 15.99 24.49 -7.54
C GLY A 388 16.55 23.74 -8.72
N GLN A 389 17.65 24.26 -9.23
CA GLN A 389 18.48 23.64 -10.26
C GLN A 389 19.90 23.49 -9.71
N ALA A 390 20.33 22.24 -9.51
CA ALA A 390 21.63 21.95 -8.92
C ALA A 390 22.19 20.61 -9.42
N VAL A 391 23.49 20.40 -9.21
CA VAL A 391 24.09 19.06 -9.30
C VAL A 391 23.85 18.36 -7.98
N LEU A 392 22.95 17.36 -7.99
CA LEU A 392 22.62 16.57 -6.81
C LEU A 392 23.43 15.27 -6.79
N GLY A 393 24.18 15.06 -5.70
CA GLY A 393 24.92 13.81 -5.47
C GLY A 393 24.04 12.60 -5.15
N ALA A 394 22.75 12.82 -4.88
CA ALA A 394 21.75 11.79 -4.62
C ALA A 394 20.41 12.14 -5.29
N GLY A 395 19.61 11.13 -5.63
CA GLY A 395 18.33 11.30 -6.32
C GLY A 395 17.15 11.62 -5.41
N ALA A 396 15.95 11.37 -5.92
CA ALA A 396 14.72 11.53 -5.15
C ALA A 396 14.77 10.73 -3.84
N GLY A 397 14.19 11.30 -2.78
CA GLY A 397 14.19 10.73 -1.44
C GLY A 397 15.30 11.23 -0.51
N ALA A 398 16.38 11.78 -1.08
CA ALA A 398 17.45 12.39 -0.31
C ALA A 398 16.98 13.67 0.40
N ARG A 399 17.62 14.00 1.52
CA ARG A 399 17.41 15.26 2.23
C ARG A 399 18.43 16.32 1.81
N ILE A 400 17.99 17.55 1.70
CA ILE A 400 18.81 18.73 1.46
C ILE A 400 18.71 19.61 2.69
N LEU A 401 19.86 20.02 3.21
CA LEU A 401 19.93 21.00 4.28
C LEU A 401 19.95 22.42 3.70
N ASP A 402 19.06 23.27 4.19
CA ASP A 402 19.07 24.71 3.96
C ASP A 402 18.93 25.44 5.30
N ASP A 403 19.94 26.22 5.65
CA ASP A 403 20.20 26.77 6.99
C ASP A 403 20.16 25.68 8.09
N PHE A 404 19.00 25.53 8.74
CA PHE A 404 18.75 24.58 9.83
C PHE A 404 17.57 23.64 9.54
N THR A 405 17.07 23.68 8.30
CA THR A 405 15.86 22.97 7.89
C THR A 405 16.22 21.90 6.87
N GLU A 406 15.75 20.68 7.12
CA GLU A 406 15.93 19.56 6.21
C GLU A 406 14.70 19.48 5.29
N TYR A 407 14.96 19.41 4.00
CA TYR A 407 13.94 19.25 2.96
C TYR A 407 14.15 17.92 2.25
N ARG A 408 13.11 17.08 2.20
CA ARG A 408 13.16 15.83 1.45
C ARG A 408 12.80 16.07 0.00
N VAL A 409 13.70 15.69 -0.91
CA VAL A 409 13.50 15.77 -2.35
C VAL A 409 12.41 14.79 -2.77
N ARG A 410 11.33 15.31 -3.34
CA ARG A 410 10.18 14.56 -3.85
C ARG A 410 10.37 14.08 -5.27
N THR A 411 10.81 14.97 -6.13
CA THR A 411 11.06 14.70 -7.54
C THR A 411 12.41 15.28 -7.92
N VAL A 412 13.15 14.52 -8.72
CA VAL A 412 14.32 15.01 -9.44
C VAL A 412 14.10 14.76 -10.92
N SER A 413 14.23 15.79 -11.74
CA SER A 413 14.26 15.68 -13.19
C SER A 413 15.63 16.10 -13.69
N ARG A 414 16.35 15.18 -14.33
CA ARG A 414 17.67 15.42 -14.89
C ARG A 414 17.54 15.62 -16.39
N GLY A 415 18.06 16.74 -16.87
CA GLY A 415 18.07 17.08 -18.29
C GLY A 415 19.32 16.57 -19.02
N PRO A 416 19.33 16.64 -20.37
CA PRO A 416 20.47 16.26 -21.20
C PRO A 416 21.78 17.00 -20.89
N SER A 417 21.69 18.22 -20.33
CA SER A 417 22.84 19.04 -19.96
C SER A 417 23.51 18.61 -18.65
N GLY A 418 22.94 17.66 -17.92
CA GLY A 418 23.42 17.22 -16.60
C GLY A 418 22.91 18.08 -15.43
N GLU A 419 22.24 19.21 -15.69
CA GLU A 419 21.54 19.97 -14.66
C GLU A 419 20.30 19.20 -14.19
N ALA A 420 20.12 19.11 -12.87
CA ALA A 420 18.96 18.49 -12.26
C ALA A 420 18.04 19.58 -11.69
N SER A 421 16.77 19.60 -12.10
CA SER A 421 15.74 20.33 -11.39
C SER A 421 15.13 19.44 -10.32
N TYR A 422 14.87 20.01 -9.15
CA TYR A 422 14.28 19.26 -8.04
C TYR A 422 13.14 20.03 -7.37
N GLU A 423 12.23 19.27 -6.78
CA GLU A 423 11.21 19.76 -5.85
C GLU A 423 11.39 19.01 -4.54
N ALA A 424 11.42 19.75 -3.42
CA ALA A 424 11.54 19.18 -2.09
C ALA A 424 10.50 19.79 -1.13
N GLU A 425 10.12 19.02 -0.13
CA GLU A 425 9.20 19.43 0.92
C GLU A 425 9.86 19.35 2.29
N TRP A 426 9.37 20.16 3.22
CA TRP A 426 9.85 20.17 4.60
C TRP A 426 9.79 18.77 5.24
N ASP A 427 10.91 18.33 5.81
CA ASP A 427 11.08 17.01 6.44
C ASP A 427 11.96 17.06 7.70
N THR A 428 12.08 18.23 8.33
CA THR A 428 12.84 18.39 9.58
C THR A 428 12.20 17.60 10.71
N THR A 429 13.00 16.76 11.36
CA THR A 429 12.60 15.96 12.51
C THR A 429 12.96 16.66 13.84
N LEU A 430 12.34 16.24 14.95
CA LEU A 430 12.79 16.67 16.28
C LEU A 430 14.26 16.28 16.54
N GLY A 431 14.68 15.12 16.02
CA GLY A 431 16.08 14.70 16.12
C GLY A 431 17.05 15.61 15.36
N ASP A 432 16.64 16.18 14.23
CA ASP A 432 17.44 17.16 13.50
C ASP A 432 17.53 18.48 14.28
N LEU A 433 16.44 18.89 14.93
CA LEU A 433 16.44 20.07 15.80
C LEU A 433 17.36 19.86 17.00
N ASP A 434 17.24 18.73 17.71
CA ASP A 434 18.10 18.38 18.84
C ASP A 434 19.58 18.27 18.44
N ALA A 435 19.88 17.81 17.23
CA ALA A 435 21.26 17.74 16.73
C ALA A 435 21.90 19.13 16.55
N VAL A 436 21.11 20.18 16.27
CA VAL A 436 21.60 21.55 16.11
C VAL A 436 21.56 22.32 17.43
N TRP A 437 20.51 22.11 18.24
CA TRP A 437 20.18 22.96 19.38
C TRP A 437 20.22 22.24 20.74
N GLY A 438 20.47 20.94 20.80
CA GLY A 438 20.36 20.13 22.03
C GLY A 438 21.34 20.51 23.15
N GLU A 439 22.42 21.23 22.83
CA GLU A 439 23.36 21.77 23.81
C GLU A 439 22.99 23.19 24.28
N GLN A 440 22.04 23.84 23.61
CA GLN A 440 21.61 25.20 23.94
C GLN A 440 20.45 25.18 24.93
N ASN A 441 20.43 26.18 25.81
CA ASN A 441 19.27 26.37 26.68
C ASN A 441 18.15 27.12 25.94
N ILE A 442 16.93 27.05 26.47
CA ILE A 442 15.74 27.69 25.87
C ILE A 442 15.95 29.21 25.68
N GLY A 443 16.73 29.87 26.55
CA GLY A 443 17.05 31.28 26.43
C GLY A 443 17.91 31.57 25.19
N GLU A 444 18.97 30.80 24.98
CA GLU A 444 19.85 30.90 23.80
C GLU A 444 19.10 30.61 22.51
N PHE A 445 18.21 29.61 22.52
CA PHE A 445 17.34 29.30 21.39
C PHE A 445 16.40 30.47 21.06
N ASN A 446 15.76 31.06 22.08
CA ASN A 446 14.85 32.20 21.93
C ASN A 446 15.56 33.48 21.49
N ASP A 447 16.79 33.71 21.95
CA ASP A 447 17.60 34.87 21.55
C ASP A 447 18.04 34.76 20.08
N ALA A 448 18.31 33.54 19.60
CA ALA A 448 18.59 33.26 18.19
C ALA A 448 17.35 33.39 17.28
N HIS A 449 16.15 33.17 17.82
CA HIS A 449 14.89 33.19 17.07
C HIS A 449 13.92 34.23 17.65
N SER A 450 14.02 35.46 17.15
CA SER A 450 13.27 36.62 17.68
C SER A 450 11.75 36.53 17.62
N THR A 451 11.19 35.47 17.04
CA THR A 451 9.78 35.06 17.15
C THR A 451 9.64 33.74 16.40
N ILE A 452 8.98 32.77 17.03
CA ILE A 452 8.54 31.56 16.35
C ILE A 452 7.29 31.91 15.50
N GLY A 453 7.45 32.83 14.55
CA GLY A 453 6.43 33.17 13.56
C GLY A 453 6.14 32.07 12.54
N PRO A 454 7.12 31.20 12.17
CA PRO A 454 6.88 30.06 11.28
C PRO A 454 6.37 28.79 11.97
N TYR A 455 6.73 28.55 13.25
CA TYR A 455 6.28 27.38 14.01
C TYR A 455 5.28 27.84 15.08
N ASN A 456 4.06 27.34 15.04
CA ASN A 456 2.90 27.94 15.69
C ASN A 456 2.86 27.75 17.23
N VAL A 457 3.92 28.12 17.95
CA VAL A 457 4.02 28.04 19.42
C VAL A 457 4.57 29.36 19.94
N ARG A 458 3.83 30.01 20.84
CA ARG A 458 4.36 31.14 21.65
C ARG A 458 5.70 30.74 22.28
N PRO A 459 6.58 31.71 22.63
CA PRO A 459 7.78 31.41 23.39
C PRO A 459 7.40 30.53 24.59
N LEU A 460 8.13 29.44 24.79
CA LEU A 460 7.95 28.59 25.97
C LEU A 460 8.12 29.48 27.19
N THR A 461 7.01 29.72 27.91
CA THR A 461 7.04 30.50 29.14
C THR A 461 7.91 29.76 30.14
N THR A 462 8.89 30.48 30.69
CA THR A 462 9.84 30.05 31.74
C THR A 462 9.22 29.22 32.84
#